data_AF-A0A7W0RD26-F1
#
_entry.id   AF-A0A7W0RD26-F1
#
_cell.length_a   1.000
_cell.length_b   1.000
_cell.length_c   1.000
_cell.angle_alpha   90.00
_cell.angle_beta   90.00
_cell.angle_gamma   90.00
#
_symmetry.space_group_name_H-M   'P 1'
#
loop_
_entity.id
_entity.type
_entity.pdbx_description
1 polymer ?
#
loop_
_entity_poly.entity_id
_entity_poly.type
_entity_poly.pdbx_seq_one_letter_code
_entity_poly.pdbx_strand_id
1 'polypeptide(L)'
;GIVDDCSDTDQAEKGPWRPRKEAYIAHLEDAEAPSLRVSLADKLHNARSILFDLRTDGPSFWGRFSVTDPAEQLWYYRSLSDVFLERREEAGPMAVELARVVDDIEREIAGSTR
;
A
#
# COMPACT_ATOMS: atom_id res chain seq x y z
N GLY A 1 3.11 13.90 14.46
CA GLY A 1 4.49 14.05 13.96
C GLY A 1 4.70 13.08 12.81
N ILE A 2 5.77 13.20 12.02
CA ILE A 2 5.95 12.40 10.77
C ILE A 2 5.69 10.90 10.95
N VAL A 3 5.98 10.35 12.13
CA VAL A 3 5.69 8.95 12.48
C VAL A 3 4.18 8.66 12.60
N ASP A 4 3.40 9.54 13.24
CA ASP A 4 1.94 9.41 13.40
C ASP A 4 1.21 9.49 12.05
N ASP A 5 1.73 10.29 11.11
CA ASP A 5 1.14 10.45 9.78
C ASP A 5 1.41 9.22 8.88
N CYS A 6 2.44 8.42 9.21
CA CYS A 6 2.85 7.24 8.45
C CYS A 6 2.34 5.92 9.05
N SER A 7 2.05 5.88 10.36
CA SER A 7 1.62 4.68 11.06
C SER A 7 0.10 4.61 11.24
N ASP A 8 -0.55 3.76 10.44
CA ASP A 8 -1.92 3.30 10.73
C ASP A 8 -1.87 2.16 11.78
N THR A 9 -1.24 2.39 12.93
CA THR A 9 -0.98 1.47 14.07
C THR A 9 -0.92 2.35 15.32
N ASP A 10 -1.64 2.22 16.43
CA ASP A 10 -2.59 1.27 17.02
C ASP A 10 -3.56 2.09 17.90
N GLN A 11 -4.87 2.00 17.67
CA GLN A 11 -5.88 2.43 18.66
C GLN A 11 -7.07 1.46 18.60
N ALA A 12 -7.55 1.10 19.78
CA ALA A 12 -8.69 0.18 19.95
C ALA A 12 -9.94 0.77 19.26
N GLU A 13 -10.57 -0.07 18.43
CA GLU A 13 -11.73 0.22 17.57
C GLU A 13 -11.44 1.13 16.37
N LYS A 14 -10.49 0.71 15.53
CA LYS A 14 -10.44 1.24 14.16
C LYS A 14 -11.72 0.84 13.43
N GLY A 15 -12.47 1.84 12.95
CA GLY A 15 -13.64 1.65 12.10
C GLY A 15 -13.34 0.84 10.82
N PRO A 16 -14.36 0.64 9.95
CA PRO A 16 -14.25 -0.23 8.79
C PRO A 16 -13.00 0.06 7.96
N TRP A 17 -12.31 -1.01 7.52
CA TRP A 17 -10.99 -0.92 6.87
C TRP A 17 -11.01 0.00 5.63
N ARG A 18 -12.03 -0.17 4.76
CA ARG A 18 -12.14 0.53 3.49
C ARG A 18 -12.23 2.06 3.65
N PRO A 19 -13.17 2.63 4.44
CA PRO A 19 -13.21 4.07 4.74
C PRO A 19 -11.90 4.64 5.29
N ARG A 20 -11.18 3.90 6.13
CA ARG A 20 -9.88 4.36 6.65
C ARG A 20 -8.83 4.44 5.55
N LYS A 21 -8.82 3.49 4.62
CA LYS A 21 -7.90 3.50 3.47
C LYS A 21 -8.24 4.62 2.50
N GLU A 22 -9.51 4.86 2.23
CA GLU A 22 -9.97 5.99 1.42
C GLU A 22 -9.58 7.33 2.03
N ALA A 23 -9.80 7.52 3.34
CA ALA A 23 -9.39 8.74 4.04
C ALA A 23 -7.85 8.93 4.01
N TYR A 24 -7.08 7.86 4.12
CA TYR A 24 -5.63 7.91 4.01
C TYR A 24 -5.17 8.31 2.59
N ILE A 25 -5.78 7.74 1.55
CA ILE A 25 -5.50 8.09 0.15
C ILE A 25 -5.78 9.57 -0.08
N ALA A 26 -6.95 10.06 0.34
CA ALA A 26 -7.32 11.48 0.22
C ALA A 26 -6.33 12.39 0.97
N HIS A 27 -5.89 12.00 2.17
CA HIS A 27 -4.88 12.76 2.91
C HIS A 27 -3.54 12.88 2.16
N LEU A 28 -3.13 11.85 1.42
CA LEU A 28 -1.88 11.89 0.65
C LEU A 28 -1.93 12.87 -0.53
N GLU A 29 -3.10 13.27 -1.01
CA GLU A 29 -3.22 14.30 -2.06
C GLU A 29 -2.69 15.66 -1.56
N ASP A 30 -2.95 15.98 -0.29
CA ASP A 30 -2.59 17.27 0.33
C ASP A 30 -1.32 17.21 1.22
N ALA A 31 -0.77 16.02 1.46
CA ALA A 31 0.37 15.84 2.36
C ALA A 31 1.61 16.61 1.90
N GLU A 32 2.38 17.15 2.86
CA GLU A 32 3.65 17.83 2.57
C GLU A 32 4.71 16.85 2.03
N ALA A 33 5.63 17.35 1.21
CA ALA A 33 6.64 16.52 0.54
C ALA A 33 7.47 15.61 1.49
N PRO A 34 7.89 16.04 2.70
CA PRO A 34 8.57 15.15 3.63
C PRO A 34 7.69 13.97 4.07
N SER A 35 6.43 14.22 4.45
CA SER A 35 5.49 13.17 4.87
C SER A 35 5.15 12.24 3.70
N LEU A 36 4.99 12.78 2.49
CA LEU A 36 4.75 11.98 1.28
C LEU A 36 5.90 11.03 0.98
N ARG A 37 7.16 11.48 1.13
CA ARG A 37 8.36 10.65 0.91
C ARG A 37 8.49 9.54 1.95
N VAL A 38 8.20 9.84 3.22
CA VAL A 38 8.25 8.82 4.29
C VAL A 38 7.14 7.80 4.10
N SER A 39 5.93 8.25 3.77
CA SER A 39 4.81 7.36 3.43
C SER A 39 5.15 6.46 2.24
N LEU A 40 5.68 7.03 1.15
CA LEU A 40 6.12 6.26 -0.02
C LEU A 40 7.16 5.19 0.36
N ALA A 41 8.16 5.54 1.17
CA ALA A 41 9.19 4.61 1.59
C ALA A 41 8.61 3.44 2.41
N ASP A 42 7.72 3.73 3.36
CA ASP A 42 7.00 2.72 4.15
C ASP A 42 6.16 1.81 3.26
N LYS A 43 5.34 2.39 2.36
CA LYS A 43 4.45 1.62 1.49
C LYS A 43 5.20 0.79 0.47
N LEU A 44 6.34 1.28 -0.05
CA LEU A 44 7.22 0.48 -0.91
C LEU A 44 7.83 -0.70 -0.16
N HIS A 45 8.27 -0.51 1.09
CA HIS A 45 8.76 -1.61 1.92
C HIS A 45 7.66 -2.65 2.14
N ASN A 46 6.47 -2.21 2.55
CA ASN A 46 5.33 -3.10 2.81
C ASN A 46 4.90 -3.86 1.54
N ALA A 47 4.84 -3.21 0.38
CA ALA A 47 4.53 -3.85 -0.89
C ALA A 47 5.56 -4.93 -1.26
N ARG A 48 6.86 -4.67 -1.05
CA ARG A 48 7.91 -5.67 -1.30
C ARG A 48 7.79 -6.88 -0.38
N SER A 49 7.48 -6.66 0.90
CA SER A 49 7.23 -7.74 1.86
C SER A 49 6.02 -8.57 1.45
N ILE A 50 4.92 -7.93 1.04
CA ILE A 50 3.73 -8.62 0.52
C ILE A 50 4.09 -9.48 -0.70
N LEU A 51 4.83 -8.94 -1.67
CA LEU A 51 5.21 -9.69 -2.86
C LEU A 51 6.10 -10.90 -2.52
N PHE A 52 7.03 -10.73 -1.59
CA PHE A 52 7.89 -11.80 -1.11
C PHE A 52 7.08 -12.91 -0.43
N ASP A 53 6.21 -12.55 0.52
CA ASP A 53 5.39 -13.51 1.26
C ASP A 53 4.39 -14.21 0.33
N LEU A 54 3.78 -13.49 -0.61
CA LEU A 54 2.89 -14.07 -1.61
C LEU A 54 3.60 -15.12 -2.49
N ARG A 55 4.84 -14.85 -2.90
CA ARG A 55 5.65 -15.82 -3.67
C ARG A 55 6.11 -17.02 -2.83
N THR A 56 6.25 -16.84 -1.53
CA THR A 56 6.77 -17.88 -0.61
C THR A 56 5.66 -18.78 -0.09
N ASP A 57 4.57 -18.18 0.39
CA ASP A 57 3.48 -18.85 1.10
C ASP A 57 2.21 -19.00 0.23
N GLY A 58 2.22 -18.42 -0.98
CA GLY A 58 1.09 -18.44 -1.89
C GLY A 58 -0.15 -17.71 -1.35
N PRO A 59 -1.35 -18.01 -1.89
CA PRO A 59 -2.60 -17.35 -1.50
C PRO A 59 -2.97 -17.50 -0.02
N SER A 60 -2.40 -18.47 0.69
CA SER A 60 -2.68 -18.68 2.11
C SER A 60 -2.19 -17.51 2.99
N PHE A 61 -1.18 -16.77 2.52
CA PHE A 61 -0.63 -15.59 3.19
C PHE A 61 -1.69 -14.53 3.52
N TRP A 62 -2.69 -14.35 2.66
CA TRP A 62 -3.72 -13.34 2.83
C TRP A 62 -4.55 -13.53 4.11
N GLY A 63 -4.61 -14.75 4.64
CA GLY A 63 -5.25 -15.06 5.93
C GLY A 63 -4.60 -14.37 7.14
N ARG A 64 -3.41 -13.77 6.99
CA ARG A 64 -2.72 -13.00 8.05
C ARG A 64 -3.25 -11.57 8.19
N PHE A 65 -4.02 -11.06 7.23
CA PHE A 65 -4.55 -9.70 7.25
C PHE A 65 -5.94 -9.65 7.87
N SER A 66 -6.33 -8.47 8.38
CA SER A 66 -7.71 -8.22 8.82
C SER A 66 -8.71 -8.19 7.67
N VAL A 67 -8.28 -7.76 6.49
CA VAL A 67 -8.99 -7.93 5.21
C VAL A 67 -8.21 -8.93 4.38
N THR A 68 -8.77 -10.12 4.22
CA THR A 68 -8.11 -11.28 3.58
C THR A 68 -8.35 -11.35 2.08
N ASP A 69 -9.15 -10.45 1.50
CA ASP A 69 -9.40 -10.41 0.05
C ASP A 69 -8.21 -9.77 -0.68
N PRO A 70 -7.52 -10.50 -1.57
CA PRO A 70 -6.40 -9.96 -2.36
C PRO A 70 -6.81 -8.78 -3.24
N ALA A 71 -8.07 -8.74 -3.72
CA ALA A 71 -8.55 -7.68 -4.60
C ALA A 71 -8.66 -6.34 -3.85
N GLU A 72 -9.12 -6.36 -2.60
CA GLU A 72 -9.16 -5.17 -1.73
C GLU A 72 -7.75 -4.66 -1.41
N GLN A 73 -6.82 -5.57 -1.08
CA GLN A 73 -5.42 -5.20 -0.84
C GLN A 73 -4.78 -4.59 -2.10
N LEU A 74 -5.00 -5.21 -3.26
CA LEU A 74 -4.50 -4.71 -4.54
C LEU A 74 -5.10 -3.33 -4.89
N TRP A 75 -6.40 -3.12 -4.66
CA TRP A 75 -7.03 -1.80 -4.84
C TRP A 75 -6.32 -0.73 -4.01
N TYR A 76 -6.02 -1.02 -2.74
CA TYR A 76 -5.37 -0.06 -1.85
C TYR A 76 -3.98 0.31 -2.35
N TYR A 77 -3.15 -0.68 -2.68
CA TYR A 77 -1.78 -0.43 -3.16
C TYR A 77 -1.72 0.22 -4.53
N ARG A 78 -2.67 -0.08 -5.44
CA ARG A 78 -2.81 0.65 -6.70
C ARG A 78 -3.15 2.11 -6.46
N SER A 79 -4.14 2.38 -5.62
CA SER A 79 -4.55 3.75 -5.30
C SER A 79 -3.41 4.56 -4.70
N LEU A 80 -2.59 3.95 -3.82
CA LEU A 80 -1.38 4.58 -3.30
C LEU A 80 -0.36 4.87 -4.40
N SER A 81 -0.09 3.88 -5.26
CA SER A 81 0.83 4.02 -6.39
C SER A 81 0.41 5.17 -7.32
N ASP A 82 -0.88 5.28 -7.63
CA ASP A 82 -1.42 6.33 -8.47
C ASP A 82 -1.17 7.72 -7.87
N VAL A 83 -1.51 7.93 -6.59
CA VAL A 83 -1.24 9.21 -5.90
C VAL A 83 0.24 9.56 -5.90
N PHE A 84 1.14 8.60 -5.60
CA PHE A 84 2.58 8.88 -5.58
C PHE A 84 3.16 9.14 -6.97
N LEU A 85 2.60 8.53 -8.02
CA LEU A 85 3.00 8.79 -9.41
C LEU A 85 2.52 10.15 -9.90
N GLU A 86 1.29 10.54 -9.56
CA GLU A 86 0.74 11.87 -9.85
C GLU A 86 1.56 12.97 -9.16
N ARG A 87 1.95 12.72 -7.90
CA ARG A 87 2.77 13.62 -7.08
C ARG A 87 4.27 13.28 -7.10
N ARG A 88 4.76 12.75 -8.22
CA ARG A 88 6.14 12.25 -8.33
C ARG A 88 7.19 13.33 -8.12
N GLU A 89 6.90 14.59 -8.45
CA GLU A 89 7.83 15.70 -8.24
C GLU A 89 8.14 15.90 -6.74
N GLU A 90 7.13 15.78 -5.88
CA GLU A 90 7.29 15.85 -4.43
C GLU A 90 7.77 14.53 -3.82
N ALA A 91 7.16 13.41 -4.22
CA ALA A 91 7.40 12.08 -3.66
C ALA A 91 8.76 11.49 -4.07
N GLY A 92 9.24 11.82 -5.26
CA GLY A 92 10.51 11.37 -5.80
C GLY A 92 10.43 10.07 -6.62
N PRO A 93 11.58 9.59 -7.12
CA PRO A 93 11.63 8.54 -8.14
C PRO A 93 11.17 7.16 -7.66
N MET A 94 11.13 6.91 -6.35
CA MET A 94 10.70 5.63 -5.78
C MET A 94 9.22 5.32 -6.03
N ALA A 95 8.40 6.31 -6.43
CA ALA A 95 7.01 6.09 -6.84
C ALA A 95 6.92 5.10 -8.00
N VAL A 96 7.87 5.15 -8.94
CA VAL A 96 7.95 4.21 -10.06
C VAL A 96 8.25 2.79 -9.59
N GLU A 97 9.06 2.64 -8.53
CA GLU A 97 9.35 1.31 -7.98
C GLU A 97 8.20 0.73 -7.18
N LEU A 98 7.40 1.56 -6.51
CA LEU A 98 6.15 1.10 -5.92
C LEU A 98 5.21 0.57 -7.01
N ALA A 99 5.02 1.33 -8.09
CA ALA A 99 4.17 0.92 -9.21
C ALA A 99 4.59 -0.46 -9.78
N ARG A 100 5.89 -0.67 -10.02
CA ARG A 100 6.39 -1.96 -10.51
C ARG A 100 6.13 -3.12 -9.55
N VAL A 101 6.31 -2.89 -8.24
CA VAL A 101 6.04 -3.93 -7.24
C VAL A 101 4.54 -4.25 -7.18
N VAL A 102 3.67 -3.25 -7.32
CA VAL A 102 2.22 -3.44 -7.37
C VAL A 102 1.79 -4.22 -8.61
N ASP A 103 2.37 -3.93 -9.78
CA ASP A 103 2.15 -4.72 -11.01
C ASP A 103 2.56 -6.19 -10.82
N ASP A 104 3.68 -6.43 -10.13
CA ASP A 104 4.12 -7.80 -9.84
C ASP A 104 3.18 -8.51 -8.86
N ILE A 105 2.68 -7.83 -7.82
CA ILE A 105 1.67 -8.40 -6.90
C ILE A 105 0.41 -8.80 -7.69
N GLU A 106 -0.07 -7.94 -8.58
CA GLU A 106 -1.22 -8.26 -9.42
C GLU A 106 -0.99 -9.52 -10.26
N ARG A 107 0.19 -9.64 -10.88
CA ARG A 107 0.52 -10.82 -11.69
C ARG A 107 0.51 -12.10 -10.86
N GLU A 108 1.05 -12.07 -9.64
CA GLU A 108 1.01 -13.22 -8.73
C GLU A 108 -0.43 -13.59 -8.35
N ILE A 109 -1.30 -12.60 -8.08
CA ILE A 109 -2.72 -12.83 -7.77
C ILE A 109 -3.44 -13.47 -8.98
N ALA A 110 -3.25 -12.93 -10.18
CA ALA A 110 -3.86 -13.43 -11.41
C ALA A 110 -3.34 -14.83 -11.79
N GLY A 111 -2.06 -15.10 -11.58
CA GLY A 111 -1.44 -16.41 -11.79
C GLY A 111 -1.94 -17.48 -10.84
N SER A 112 -2.28 -17.11 -9.60
CA SER A 112 -2.78 -18.04 -8.57
C SER A 112 -4.25 -18.45 -8.75
N THR A 113 -4.98 -17.83 -9.68
CA THR A 113 -6.41 -18.10 -9.94
C THR A 113 -6.62 -19.17 -11.02
N ARG A 114 -5.54 -19.74 -11.58
CA ARG A 114 -5.56 -20.85 -12.55
C ARG A 114 -5.22 -22.18 -11.88
#